data_AF-A0A952W885-F1
#
_entry.id   AF-A0A952W885-F1
#
_cell.length_a   1.000
_cell.length_b   1.000
_cell.length_c   1.000
_cell.angle_alpha   90.00
_cell.angle_beta   90.00
_cell.angle_gamma   90.00
#
_symmetry.space_group_name_H-M   'P 1'
#
loop_
_entity.id
_entity.type
_entity.pdbx_description
1 polymer ?
#
loop_
_entity_poly.entity_id
_entity_poly.type
_entity_poly.pdbx_seq_one_letter_code
_entity_poly.pdbx_strand_id
1 'polypeptide(L)'
;MAPIRRICPLGVAALIGLAAVSILGACHPARSASQTHRFPIAHAERLTWHAASIAERDPAHAERLLKQALELHPYFGPAHNNLGVLHFQKGELHAAAVAFENARSLLPAHPDPRINLGMTFERAGRVEHALEAYSAALEVHPTHLPAIQALARCQLRYGRRDDRSDRLLETIALHGDESWRLWALARLLP
;
A
#
# COMPACT_ATOMS: atom_id res chain seq x y z
N MET A 1 -27.85 -13.03 50.54
CA MET A 1 -28.01 -14.08 51.58
C MET A 1 -29.51 -14.39 51.66
N ALA A 2 -30.05 -15.25 50.78
CA ALA A 2 -30.27 -16.72 50.89
C ALA A 2 -31.72 -17.04 51.37
N PRO A 3 -32.37 -18.18 51.03
CA PRO A 3 -32.15 -19.11 49.91
C PRO A 3 -33.43 -19.64 49.18
N ILE A 4 -33.20 -20.07 47.93
CA ILE A 4 -33.66 -21.28 47.23
C ILE A 4 -34.79 -22.13 47.88
N ARG A 5 -35.86 -22.39 47.10
CA ARG A 5 -36.51 -23.72 47.06
C ARG A 5 -36.80 -24.14 45.62
N ARG A 6 -36.12 -25.19 45.18
CA ARG A 6 -36.45 -26.04 44.02
C ARG A 6 -37.45 -27.09 44.47
N ILE A 7 -38.54 -27.31 43.74
CA ILE A 7 -39.21 -28.61 43.60
C ILE A 7 -39.86 -28.67 42.20
N CYS A 8 -39.34 -29.53 41.31
CA CYS A 8 -40.09 -30.14 40.21
C CYS A 8 -40.86 -31.35 40.76
N PRO A 9 -41.97 -31.81 40.14
CA PRO A 9 -41.77 -32.89 39.17
C PRO A 9 -42.80 -33.02 38.01
N LEU A 10 -42.29 -33.63 36.92
CA LEU A 10 -42.89 -34.68 36.06
C LEU A 10 -44.18 -34.45 35.22
N GLY A 11 -44.03 -34.81 33.93
CA GLY A 11 -45.09 -35.27 33.00
C GLY A 11 -45.79 -34.13 32.25
N VAL A 12 -46.01 -34.13 30.93
CA VAL A 12 -46.29 -35.21 29.97
C VAL A 12 -45.95 -34.68 28.56
N ALA A 13 -45.55 -35.60 27.68
CA ALA A 13 -45.20 -35.38 26.28
C ALA A 13 -46.40 -35.11 25.35
N ALA A 14 -46.21 -34.32 24.28
CA ALA A 14 -46.87 -34.42 22.97
C ALA A 14 -46.34 -33.29 22.04
N LEU A 15 -45.51 -33.61 21.05
CA LEU A 15 -45.83 -33.76 19.61
C LEU A 15 -45.79 -32.45 18.78
N ILE A 16 -44.70 -32.36 17.99
CA ILE A 16 -44.60 -31.97 16.57
C ILE A 16 -45.19 -30.61 16.13
N GLY A 17 -44.29 -29.71 15.73
CA GLY A 17 -44.59 -28.55 14.90
C GLY A 17 -43.31 -27.94 14.31
N LEU A 18 -42.82 -28.53 13.22
CA LEU A 18 -41.76 -27.95 12.38
C LEU A 18 -42.26 -26.66 11.72
N ALA A 19 -41.53 -25.54 11.90
CA ALA A 19 -41.50 -24.46 10.92
C ALA A 19 -40.20 -23.67 11.09
N ALA A 20 -39.14 -24.16 10.44
CA ALA A 20 -37.93 -23.38 10.21
C ALA A 20 -38.22 -22.37 9.09
N VAL A 21 -38.34 -21.09 9.42
CA VAL A 21 -38.29 -20.01 8.42
C VAL A 21 -36.85 -19.54 8.32
N SER A 22 -36.21 -20.01 7.26
CA SER A 22 -34.85 -19.67 6.86
C SER A 22 -34.75 -18.19 6.50
N ILE A 23 -34.14 -17.38 7.37
CA ILE A 23 -33.62 -16.07 6.99
C ILE A 23 -32.36 -16.35 6.15
N LEU A 24 -32.49 -16.28 4.83
CA LEU A 24 -31.36 -16.23 3.90
C LEU A 24 -30.59 -14.92 4.15
N GLY A 25 -29.63 -14.98 5.06
CA GLY A 25 -28.51 -14.06 5.09
C GLY A 25 -27.70 -14.26 3.82
N ALA A 26 -27.80 -13.31 2.89
CA ALA A 26 -26.83 -13.18 1.80
C ALA A 26 -25.56 -12.49 2.33
N CYS A 27 -24.90 -13.10 3.32
CA CYS A 27 -23.47 -12.94 3.45
C CYS A 27 -22.86 -13.80 2.34
N HIS A 28 -22.09 -13.23 1.44
CA HIS A 28 -21.20 -13.97 0.54
C HIS A 28 -19.86 -14.17 1.27
N PRO A 29 -19.53 -15.34 1.84
CA PRO A 29 -18.16 -15.63 2.21
C PRO A 29 -17.48 -16.40 1.07
N ALA A 30 -16.16 -16.20 0.93
CA ALA A 30 -15.23 -17.22 0.44
C ALA A 30 -15.11 -17.51 -1.08
N ARG A 31 -15.44 -16.57 -1.99
CA ARG A 31 -14.96 -16.71 -3.40
C ARG A 31 -13.48 -16.38 -3.60
N SER A 32 -12.90 -15.54 -2.73
CA SER A 32 -11.49 -15.11 -2.83
C SER A 32 -10.51 -16.10 -2.19
N ALA A 33 -10.84 -16.68 -1.03
CA ALA A 33 -9.94 -17.58 -0.31
C ALA A 33 -9.75 -18.96 -0.97
N SER A 34 -10.70 -19.40 -1.79
CA SER A 34 -10.65 -20.70 -2.48
C SER A 34 -9.86 -20.67 -3.79
N GLN A 35 -9.57 -19.49 -4.34
CA GLN A 35 -8.86 -19.34 -5.62
C GLN A 35 -7.36 -19.12 -5.46
N THR A 36 -6.91 -18.52 -4.35
CA THR A 36 -5.49 -18.22 -4.08
C THR A 36 -4.60 -19.46 -4.10
N HIS A 37 -5.06 -20.59 -3.57
CA HIS A 37 -4.29 -21.85 -3.59
C HIS A 37 -4.32 -22.56 -4.95
N ARG A 38 -5.24 -22.20 -5.85
CA ARG A 38 -5.40 -22.87 -7.15
C ARG A 38 -4.37 -22.42 -8.19
N PHE A 39 -3.84 -21.21 -8.06
CA PHE A 39 -2.93 -20.62 -9.04
C PHE A 39 -1.58 -20.29 -8.41
N PRO A 40 -0.44 -20.65 -9.04
CA PRO A 40 0.88 -20.28 -8.53
C PRO A 40 1.06 -18.76 -8.43
N ILE A 41 1.83 -18.29 -7.45
CA ILE A 41 2.21 -16.86 -7.31
C ILE A 41 2.85 -16.34 -8.61
N ALA A 42 3.62 -17.20 -9.29
CA ALA A 42 4.21 -16.91 -10.60
C ALA A 42 3.19 -16.45 -11.66
N HIS A 43 1.91 -16.78 -11.51
CA HIS A 43 0.85 -16.26 -12.38
C HIS A 43 0.58 -14.78 -12.11
N ALA A 44 0.42 -14.37 -10.85
CA ALA A 44 0.25 -12.95 -10.50
C ALA A 44 1.50 -12.13 -10.85
N GLU A 45 2.69 -12.70 -10.71
CA GLU A 45 3.95 -12.09 -11.15
C GLU A 45 3.92 -11.80 -12.66
N ARG A 46 3.59 -12.78 -13.50
CA ARG A 46 3.53 -12.58 -14.96
C ARG A 46 2.53 -11.50 -15.36
N LEU A 47 1.35 -11.49 -14.75
CA LEU A 47 0.34 -10.45 -15.00
C LEU A 47 0.85 -9.06 -14.60
N THR A 48 1.53 -8.97 -13.45
CA THR A 48 2.10 -7.72 -12.94
C THR A 48 3.24 -7.20 -13.80
N TRP A 49 4.13 -8.09 -14.26
CA TRP A 49 5.20 -7.76 -15.21
C TRP A 49 4.64 -7.31 -16.55
N HIS A 50 3.62 -8.00 -17.06
CA HIS A 50 2.99 -7.62 -18.31
C HIS A 50 2.30 -6.25 -18.19
N ALA A 51 1.60 -6.00 -17.07
CA ALA A 51 1.00 -4.70 -16.81
C ALA A 51 2.05 -3.58 -16.81
N ALA A 52 3.19 -3.80 -16.15
CA ALA A 52 4.29 -2.82 -16.12
C ALA A 52 4.84 -2.53 -17.53
N SER A 53 4.96 -3.55 -18.41
CA SER A 53 5.51 -3.35 -19.75
C SER A 53 4.58 -2.62 -20.71
N ILE A 54 3.28 -2.58 -20.44
CA ILE A 54 2.30 -1.89 -21.28
C ILE A 54 1.72 -0.63 -20.64
N ALA A 55 2.07 -0.32 -19.39
CA ALA A 55 1.44 0.75 -18.60
C ALA A 55 1.42 2.11 -19.30
N GLU A 56 2.52 2.49 -19.96
CA GLU A 56 2.62 3.78 -20.67
C GLU A 56 1.79 3.81 -21.96
N ARG A 57 1.70 2.67 -22.66
CA ARG A 57 1.01 2.56 -23.96
C ARG A 57 -0.49 2.32 -23.80
N ASP A 58 -0.87 1.51 -22.83
CA ASP A 58 -2.25 1.09 -22.57
C ASP A 58 -2.49 0.95 -21.05
N PRO A 59 -2.66 2.09 -20.34
CA PRO A 59 -2.83 2.09 -18.88
C PRO A 59 -4.15 1.42 -18.46
N ALA A 60 -5.18 1.44 -19.31
CA ALA A 60 -6.45 0.79 -19.02
C ALA A 60 -6.30 -0.75 -19.03
N HIS A 61 -5.53 -1.30 -19.96
CA HIS A 61 -5.22 -2.72 -19.96
C HIS A 61 -4.29 -3.11 -18.83
N ALA A 62 -3.24 -2.33 -18.55
CA ALA A 62 -2.36 -2.56 -17.41
C ALA A 62 -3.16 -2.66 -16.10
N GLU A 63 -4.11 -1.75 -15.88
CA GLU A 63 -4.97 -1.77 -14.69
C GLU A 63 -5.81 -3.06 -14.59
N ARG A 64 -6.39 -3.54 -15.71
CA ARG A 64 -7.14 -4.81 -15.73
C ARG A 64 -6.26 -6.00 -15.36
N LEU A 65 -5.03 -6.05 -15.88
CA LEU A 65 -4.08 -7.12 -15.57
C LEU A 65 -3.69 -7.11 -14.09
N LEU A 66 -3.50 -5.94 -13.48
CA LEU A 66 -3.20 -5.80 -12.06
C LEU A 66 -4.37 -6.22 -11.18
N LYS A 67 -5.60 -5.82 -11.54
CA LYS A 67 -6.81 -6.28 -10.86
C LYS A 67 -6.96 -7.80 -10.94
N GLN A 68 -6.71 -8.38 -12.12
CA GLN A 68 -6.70 -9.83 -12.28
C GLN A 68 -5.63 -10.50 -11.42
N ALA A 69 -4.42 -9.93 -11.33
CA ALA A 69 -3.37 -10.44 -10.45
C ALA A 69 -3.82 -10.45 -8.98
N LEU A 70 -4.53 -9.41 -8.54
CA LEU A 70 -5.06 -9.28 -7.18
C LEU A 70 -6.32 -10.13 -6.92
N GLU A 71 -7.11 -10.45 -7.94
CA GLU A 71 -8.19 -11.44 -7.82
C GLU A 71 -7.63 -12.84 -7.55
N LEU A 72 -6.51 -13.18 -8.20
CA LEU A 72 -5.81 -14.45 -7.99
C LEU A 72 -5.06 -14.47 -6.66
N HIS A 73 -4.37 -13.37 -6.32
CA HIS A 73 -3.54 -13.22 -5.12
C HIS A 73 -3.75 -11.85 -4.47
N PRO A 74 -4.75 -11.68 -3.59
CA PRO A 74 -5.09 -10.38 -2.99
C PRO A 74 -3.97 -9.73 -2.18
N TYR A 75 -3.01 -10.54 -1.70
CA TYR A 75 -1.88 -10.11 -0.89
C TYR A 75 -0.58 -9.96 -1.69
N PHE A 76 -0.67 -9.88 -3.03
CA PHE A 76 0.50 -9.70 -3.87
C PHE A 76 0.93 -8.22 -3.91
N GLY A 77 1.84 -7.86 -3.01
CA GLY A 77 2.33 -6.48 -2.82
C GLY A 77 2.78 -5.74 -4.08
N PRO A 78 3.55 -6.37 -5.01
CA PRO A 78 3.98 -5.70 -6.24
C PRO A 78 2.81 -5.23 -7.14
N ALA A 79 1.71 -5.99 -7.19
CA ALA A 79 0.53 -5.57 -7.96
C ALA A 79 -0.16 -4.36 -7.33
N HIS A 80 -0.26 -4.31 -5.99
CA HIS A 80 -0.77 -3.12 -5.29
C HIS A 80 0.12 -1.89 -5.57
N ASN A 81 1.45 -2.05 -5.55
CA ASN A 81 2.36 -0.95 -5.85
C ASN A 81 2.15 -0.43 -7.28
N ASN A 82 2.12 -1.32 -8.27
CA ASN A 82 1.96 -0.92 -9.67
C ASN A 82 0.57 -0.31 -9.95
N LEU A 83 -0.47 -0.78 -9.26
CA LEU A 83 -1.81 -0.18 -9.33
C LEU A 83 -1.81 1.24 -8.77
N GLY A 84 -1.10 1.46 -7.64
CA GLY A 84 -0.88 2.78 -7.09
C GLY A 84 -0.17 3.72 -8.06
N VAL A 85 0.84 3.24 -8.79
CA VAL A 85 1.54 4.04 -9.83
C VAL A 85 0.58 4.49 -10.92
N LEU A 86 -0.28 3.59 -11.43
CA LEU A 86 -1.27 3.94 -12.44
C LEU A 86 -2.26 5.01 -11.94
N HIS A 87 -2.79 4.84 -10.72
CA HIS A 87 -3.69 5.83 -10.12
C HIS A 87 -3.00 7.18 -9.89
N PHE A 88 -1.74 7.17 -9.46
CA PHE A 88 -0.95 8.39 -9.27
C PHE A 88 -0.76 9.15 -10.59
N GLN A 89 -0.42 8.44 -11.67
CA GLN A 89 -0.27 9.02 -13.02
C GLN A 89 -1.57 9.65 -13.53
N LYS A 90 -2.72 9.05 -13.23
CA LYS A 90 -4.05 9.60 -13.55
C LYS A 90 -4.47 10.78 -12.67
N GLY A 91 -3.72 11.09 -11.61
CA GLY A 91 -4.08 12.10 -10.62
C GLY A 91 -5.15 11.65 -9.61
N GLU A 92 -5.44 10.35 -9.55
CA GLU A 92 -6.39 9.75 -8.62
C GLU A 92 -5.71 9.52 -7.26
N LEU A 93 -5.32 10.60 -6.60
CA LEU A 93 -4.38 10.56 -5.47
C LEU A 93 -4.89 9.73 -4.28
N HIS A 94 -6.20 9.71 -4.04
CA HIS A 94 -6.77 8.88 -2.98
C HIS A 94 -6.62 7.39 -3.28
N ALA A 95 -6.96 6.95 -4.50
CA ALA A 95 -6.81 5.56 -4.92
C ALA A 95 -5.34 5.13 -4.94
N ALA A 96 -4.45 6.03 -5.37
CA ALA A 96 -3.00 5.81 -5.30
C ALA A 96 -2.53 5.58 -3.87
N ALA A 97 -2.94 6.44 -2.92
CA ALA A 97 -2.58 6.31 -1.52
C ALA A 97 -3.07 4.97 -0.93
N VAL A 98 -4.32 4.57 -1.18
CA VAL A 98 -4.84 3.27 -0.70
C VAL A 98 -4.02 2.10 -1.26
N ALA A 99 -3.70 2.11 -2.55
CA ALA A 99 -2.93 1.04 -3.18
C ALA A 99 -1.49 0.99 -2.64
N PHE A 100 -0.83 2.13 -2.46
CA PHE A 100 0.51 2.14 -1.89
C PHE A 100 0.54 1.79 -0.39
N GLU A 101 -0.50 2.10 0.39
CA GLU A 101 -0.62 1.64 1.78
C GLU A 101 -0.75 0.11 1.89
N ASN A 102 -1.54 -0.49 0.99
CA ASN A 102 -1.61 -1.95 0.87
C ASN A 102 -0.23 -2.52 0.50
N ALA A 103 0.44 -1.92 -0.49
CA ALA A 103 1.76 -2.35 -0.90
C ALA A 103 2.81 -2.22 0.22
N ARG A 104 2.79 -1.12 0.99
CA ARG A 104 3.67 -0.89 2.15
C ARG A 104 3.47 -1.96 3.22
N SER A 105 2.23 -2.32 3.51
CA SER A 105 1.88 -3.35 4.48
C SER A 105 2.36 -4.74 4.06
N LEU A 106 2.33 -5.03 2.75
CA LEU A 106 2.73 -6.31 2.18
C LEU A 106 4.23 -6.40 1.86
N LEU A 107 4.91 -5.26 1.75
CA LEU A 107 6.33 -5.14 1.42
C LEU A 107 7.07 -4.34 2.51
N PRO A 108 7.11 -4.83 3.76
CA PRO A 108 7.64 -4.07 4.89
C PRO A 108 9.11 -3.68 4.71
N ALA A 109 9.89 -4.49 3.97
CA ALA A 109 11.32 -4.28 3.70
C ALA A 109 11.62 -3.51 2.40
N HIS A 110 10.60 -3.04 1.65
CA HIS A 110 10.82 -2.30 0.41
C HIS A 110 10.57 -0.79 0.60
N PRO A 111 11.48 0.08 0.12
CA PRO A 111 11.31 1.53 0.24
C PRO A 111 10.30 2.09 -0.77
N ASP A 112 10.12 1.48 -1.94
CA ASP A 112 9.35 2.05 -3.07
C ASP A 112 7.91 2.42 -2.71
N PRO A 113 7.09 1.58 -2.02
CA PRO A 113 5.73 1.95 -1.65
C PRO A 113 5.69 3.21 -0.75
N ARG A 114 6.70 3.39 0.11
CA ARG A 114 6.79 4.54 1.01
C ARG A 114 7.19 5.82 0.26
N ILE A 115 8.12 5.72 -0.69
CA ILE A 115 8.44 6.84 -1.60
C ILE A 115 7.22 7.23 -2.41
N ASN A 116 6.50 6.25 -2.94
CA ASN A 116 5.30 6.47 -3.74
C ASN A 116 4.16 7.11 -2.94
N LEU A 117 3.98 6.71 -1.67
CA LEU A 117 3.10 7.42 -0.73
C LEU A 117 3.55 8.86 -0.53
N GLY A 118 4.85 9.08 -0.30
CA GLY A 118 5.40 10.42 -0.15
C GLY A 118 5.11 11.32 -1.35
N MET A 119 5.32 10.82 -2.57
CA MET A 119 5.00 11.55 -3.80
C MET A 119 3.50 11.83 -3.93
N THR A 120 2.67 10.86 -3.54
CA THR A 120 1.20 11.00 -3.57
C THR A 120 0.73 12.07 -2.60
N PHE A 121 1.24 12.08 -1.36
CA PHE A 121 0.93 13.11 -0.37
C PHE A 121 1.47 14.48 -0.78
N GLU A 122 2.69 14.55 -1.32
CA GLU A 122 3.27 15.81 -1.81
C GLU A 122 2.39 16.41 -2.92
N ARG A 123 1.95 15.59 -3.87
CA ARG A 123 1.05 16.01 -4.96
C ARG A 123 -0.34 16.41 -4.46
N ALA A 124 -0.79 15.85 -3.34
CA ALA A 124 -2.02 16.23 -2.65
C ALA A 124 -1.87 17.47 -1.75
N GLY A 125 -0.68 18.09 -1.68
CA GLY A 125 -0.40 19.22 -0.79
C GLY A 125 -0.27 18.84 0.70
N ARG A 126 -0.21 17.54 1.02
CA ARG A 126 -0.10 17.00 2.37
C ARG A 126 1.37 16.84 2.76
N VAL A 127 2.08 17.97 2.86
CA VAL A 127 3.54 18.01 3.00
C VAL A 127 4.07 17.21 4.19
N GLU A 128 3.46 17.34 5.38
CA GLU A 128 3.94 16.61 6.57
C GLU A 128 3.87 15.09 6.38
N HIS A 129 2.78 14.59 5.78
CA HIS A 129 2.63 13.16 5.50
C HIS A 129 3.62 12.69 4.42
N ALA A 130 4.00 13.59 3.50
CA ALA A 130 5.02 13.28 2.50
C ALA A 130 6.41 13.10 3.16
N LEU A 131 6.79 14.02 4.05
CA LEU A 131 8.06 13.96 4.78
C LEU A 131 8.15 12.73 5.69
N GLU A 132 7.05 12.37 6.36
CA GLU A 132 6.93 11.14 7.15
C GLU A 132 7.13 9.91 6.27
N ALA A 133 6.43 9.82 5.13
CA ALA A 133 6.52 8.67 4.23
C ALA A 133 7.93 8.52 3.61
N TYR A 134 8.58 9.62 3.20
CA TYR A 134 9.96 9.58 2.73
C TYR A 134 10.95 9.21 3.84
N SER A 135 10.75 9.70 5.06
CA SER A 135 11.58 9.32 6.20
C SER A 135 11.43 7.83 6.51
N ALA A 136 10.21 7.29 6.50
CA ALA A 136 9.95 5.87 6.69
C ALA A 136 10.59 5.00 5.61
N ALA A 137 10.77 5.49 4.38
CA ALA A 137 11.52 4.77 3.35
C ALA A 137 12.99 4.59 3.75
N LEU A 138 13.59 5.60 4.39
CA LEU A 138 14.96 5.57 4.89
C LEU A 138 15.12 4.77 6.19
N GLU A 139 14.06 4.62 6.98
CA GLU A 139 14.10 3.70 8.13
C GLU A 139 14.26 2.24 7.68
N VAL A 140 13.68 1.88 6.52
CA VAL A 140 13.77 0.53 5.95
C VAL A 140 15.06 0.34 5.16
N HIS A 141 15.47 1.35 4.40
CA HIS A 141 16.71 1.31 3.63
C HIS A 141 17.43 2.66 3.75
N PRO A 142 18.32 2.82 4.75
CA PRO A 142 18.96 4.10 5.07
C PRO A 142 19.78 4.73 3.93
N THR A 143 20.36 3.90 3.06
CA THR A 143 21.18 4.32 1.92
C THR A 143 20.40 4.40 0.59
N HIS A 144 19.07 4.33 0.63
CA HIS A 144 18.27 4.34 -0.59
C HIS A 144 18.24 5.72 -1.23
N LEU A 145 19.10 5.91 -2.24
CA LEU A 145 19.33 7.20 -2.87
C LEU A 145 18.06 7.90 -3.40
N PRO A 146 17.09 7.22 -4.06
CA PRO A 146 15.84 7.87 -4.45
C PRO A 146 15.03 8.45 -3.28
N ALA A 147 15.02 7.78 -2.11
CA ALA A 147 14.34 8.31 -0.93
C ALA A 147 15.09 9.50 -0.33
N ILE A 148 16.42 9.47 -0.30
CA ILE A 148 17.27 10.59 0.12
C ILE A 148 17.00 11.83 -0.75
N GLN A 149 17.02 11.64 -2.08
CA GLN A 149 16.70 12.68 -3.06
C GLN A 149 15.29 13.24 -2.88
N ALA A 150 14.29 12.37 -2.73
CA ALA A 150 12.91 12.77 -2.54
C ALA A 150 12.70 13.57 -1.24
N LEU A 151 13.27 13.11 -0.13
CA LEU A 151 13.17 13.78 1.17
C LEU A 151 13.86 15.16 1.13
N ALA A 152 15.12 15.22 0.70
CA ALA A 152 15.86 16.48 0.61
C ALA A 152 15.16 17.49 -0.32
N ARG A 153 14.70 17.04 -1.49
CA ARG A 153 13.92 17.87 -2.41
C ARG A 153 12.66 18.40 -1.75
N CYS A 154 11.90 17.54 -1.07
CA CYS A 154 10.66 17.91 -0.40
C CYS A 154 10.92 18.94 0.72
N GLN A 155 11.91 18.69 1.58
CA GLN A 155 12.29 19.61 2.66
C GLN A 155 12.62 21.00 2.13
N LEU A 156 13.48 21.09 1.10
CA LEU A 156 13.89 22.37 0.54
C LEU A 156 12.74 23.09 -0.18
N ARG A 157 11.93 22.36 -0.95
CA ARG A 157 10.80 22.93 -1.68
C ARG A 157 9.80 23.63 -0.76
N TYR A 158 9.61 23.11 0.46
CA TYR A 158 8.64 23.63 1.42
C TYR A 158 9.29 24.36 2.61
N GLY A 159 10.56 24.78 2.49
CA GLY A 159 11.24 25.58 3.51
C GLY A 159 11.45 24.86 4.85
N ARG A 160 11.46 23.52 4.84
CA ARG A 160 11.70 22.65 6.01
C ARG A 160 13.16 22.20 6.12
N ARG A 161 14.10 23.06 5.70
CA ARG A 161 15.54 22.76 5.78
C ARG A 161 15.96 22.66 7.25
N ASP A 162 16.73 21.63 7.56
CA ASP A 162 17.28 21.32 8.88
C ASP A 162 18.68 20.69 8.73
N ASP A 163 19.37 20.43 9.85
CA ASP A 163 20.70 19.79 9.84
C ASP A 163 20.71 18.43 9.11
N ARG A 164 19.58 17.71 9.16
CA ARG A 164 19.41 16.45 8.43
C ARG A 164 19.43 16.70 6.92
N SER A 165 18.77 17.76 6.45
CA SER A 165 18.73 18.15 5.05
C SER A 165 20.13 18.32 4.46
N ASP A 166 21.04 18.96 5.19
CA ASP A 166 22.42 19.18 4.71
C ASP A 166 23.19 17.87 4.57
N ARG A 167 23.05 16.93 5.51
CA ARG A 167 23.64 15.59 5.39
C ARG A 167 23.06 14.79 4.21
N LEU A 168 21.77 14.95 3.94
CA LEU A 168 21.14 14.33 2.77
C LEU A 168 21.72 14.94 1.48
N LEU A 169 21.92 16.26 1.43
CA LEU A 169 22.55 16.94 0.30
C LEU A 169 24.00 16.47 0.08
N GLU A 170 24.79 16.32 1.14
CA GLU A 170 26.14 15.76 1.04
C GLU A 170 26.12 14.34 0.45
N THR A 171 25.20 13.51 0.91
CA THR A 171 25.03 12.15 0.38
C THR A 171 24.65 12.17 -1.10
N ILE A 172 23.78 13.09 -1.53
CA ILE A 172 23.41 13.27 -2.93
C ILE A 172 24.60 13.78 -3.76
N ALA A 173 25.40 14.71 -3.23
CA ALA A 173 26.59 15.22 -3.93
C ALA A 173 27.62 14.10 -4.18
N LEU A 174 27.78 13.19 -3.22
CA LEU A 174 28.72 12.07 -3.32
C LEU A 174 28.21 10.97 -4.26
N HIS A 175 26.96 10.54 -4.09
CA HIS A 175 26.44 9.30 -4.70
C HIS A 175 25.41 9.51 -5.80
N GLY A 176 24.92 10.75 -6.00
CA GLY A 176 23.98 11.10 -7.05
C GLY A 176 24.51 10.88 -8.46
N ASP A 177 23.59 10.77 -9.42
CA ASP A 177 23.94 11.03 -10.82
C ASP A 177 24.42 12.48 -10.99
N GLU A 178 24.93 12.82 -12.18
CA GLU A 178 25.47 14.15 -12.44
C GLU A 178 24.47 15.28 -12.15
N SER A 179 23.21 15.10 -12.55
CA SER A 179 22.16 16.11 -12.36
C SER A 179 21.88 16.37 -10.88
N TRP A 180 21.68 15.29 -10.12
CA TRP A 180 21.43 15.37 -8.69
C TRP A 180 22.66 15.85 -7.91
N ARG A 181 23.86 15.43 -8.31
CA ARG A 181 25.12 15.91 -7.72
C ARG A 181 25.25 17.42 -7.85
N LEU A 182 25.12 17.95 -9.06
CA LEU A 182 25.22 19.39 -9.31
C LEU A 182 24.11 20.16 -8.59
N TRP A 183 22.89 19.61 -8.59
CA TRP A 183 21.76 20.18 -7.85
C TRP A 183 22.04 20.30 -6.35
N ALA A 184 22.66 19.28 -5.75
CA ALA A 184 22.99 19.28 -4.32
C ALA A 184 24.15 20.21 -3.98
N LEU A 185 25.23 20.19 -4.77
CA LEU A 185 26.37 21.07 -4.57
C LEU A 185 25.97 22.55 -4.60
N ALA A 186 25.10 22.94 -5.53
CA ALA A 186 24.60 24.31 -5.62
C ALA A 186 23.82 24.79 -4.38
N ARG A 187 23.38 23.87 -3.49
CA ARG A 187 22.62 24.17 -2.26
C ARG A 187 23.47 24.11 -0.98
N LEU A 188 24.66 23.51 -1.08
CA LEU A 188 25.65 23.43 0.00
C LEU A 188 26.61 24.62 -0.03
N LEU A 189 26.75 25.30 -1.16
CA LEU A 189 27.59 26.49 -1.26
C LEU A 189 26.92 27.70 -0.58
N PRO A 190 27.70 28.54 0.12
CA PRO A 190 27.22 29.74 0.81
C PRO A 190 26.78 30.87 -0.14
#